data_AF-A0A7X7LQ38-F1
#
_entry.id   AF-A0A7X7LQ38-F1
#
_cell.length_a   1.000
_cell.length_b   1.000
_cell.length_c   1.000
_cell.angle_alpha   90.00
_cell.angle_beta   90.00
_cell.angle_gamma   90.00
#
_symmetry.space_group_name_H-M   'P 1'
#
loop_
_entity.id
_entity.type
_entity.pdbx_description
1 polymer ?
#
loop_
_entity_poly.entity_id
_entity_poly.type
_entity_poly.pdbx_seq_one_letter_code
_entity_poly.pdbx_strand_id
1 'polypeptide(L)'
;VLKSINWGINDLFLAAVFGGVLTGIGTGLIFRSKGSTGGADIIAVIIHRFWGFSIGQTFLVFNVVVLSSSLLVFNFEKTLYAAVAIYIASKVMDTVVTGVETTRTAMIISRQNKDIAGEIINNLQRGCTYLEARGAYTNEERQIVLVTVAKTQLPALKEIVFALDQQAFIIINETIEAFGQGFRSGGPEF
;
A
#
# COMPACT_ATOMS: atom_id res chain seq x y z
N VAL A 1 25.41 -1.70 -30.50
CA VAL A 1 26.08 -2.68 -29.61
C VAL A 1 26.36 -1.99 -28.29
N LEU A 2 25.44 -2.12 -27.32
CA LEU A 2 25.63 -1.54 -25.99
C LEU A 2 26.81 -2.25 -25.32
N LYS A 3 27.87 -1.51 -24.95
CA LYS A 3 28.97 -2.04 -24.13
C LYS A 3 28.35 -2.64 -22.87
N SER A 4 28.60 -3.92 -22.60
CA SER A 4 28.23 -4.53 -21.33
C SER A 4 28.98 -3.79 -20.22
N ILE A 5 28.26 -2.93 -19.50
CA ILE A 5 28.78 -2.32 -18.28
C ILE A 5 29.01 -3.48 -17.31
N ASN A 6 30.27 -3.77 -17.03
CA ASN A 6 30.61 -4.75 -16.01
C ASN A 6 30.59 -4.03 -14.66
N TRP A 7 29.53 -4.26 -13.89
CA TRP A 7 29.31 -3.62 -12.59
C TRP A 7 30.22 -4.18 -11.49
N GLY A 8 31.08 -5.17 -11.79
CA GLY A 8 32.01 -5.77 -10.82
C GLY A 8 31.32 -6.58 -9.72
N ILE A 9 30.04 -6.92 -9.89
CA ILE A 9 29.25 -7.70 -8.92
C ILE A 9 29.53 -9.19 -9.19
N ASN A 10 30.45 -9.77 -8.42
CA ASN A 10 30.75 -11.20 -8.46
C ASN A 10 29.89 -12.02 -7.47
N ASP A 11 29.21 -11.34 -6.55
CA ASP A 11 28.34 -11.96 -5.57
C ASP A 11 26.94 -12.18 -6.17
N LEU A 12 26.57 -13.45 -6.35
CA LEU A 12 25.28 -13.85 -6.92
C LEU A 12 24.10 -13.42 -6.05
N PHE A 13 24.27 -13.35 -4.72
CA PHE A 13 23.23 -12.89 -3.83
C PHE A 13 22.97 -11.40 -4.03
N LEU A 14 24.04 -10.59 -4.08
CA LEU A 14 23.92 -9.16 -4.33
C LEU A 14 23.29 -8.89 -5.70
N ALA A 15 23.69 -9.63 -6.73
CA ALA A 15 23.10 -9.55 -8.05
C ALA A 15 21.60 -9.92 -8.05
N ALA A 16 21.20 -10.97 -7.33
CA ALA A 16 19.81 -11.40 -7.20
C ALA A 16 18.95 -10.34 -6.49
N VAL A 17 19.46 -9.73 -5.42
CA VAL A 17 18.77 -8.66 -4.69
C VAL A 17 18.58 -7.43 -5.58
N PHE A 18 19.65 -6.90 -6.18
CA PHE A 18 19.56 -5.72 -7.03
C PHE A 18 18.72 -5.96 -8.28
N GLY A 19 18.89 -7.12 -8.93
CA GLY A 19 18.09 -7.53 -10.08
C GLY A 19 16.60 -7.64 -9.71
N GLY A 20 16.29 -8.22 -8.56
CA GLY A 20 14.93 -8.31 -8.03
C GLY A 20 14.31 -6.93 -7.79
N VAL A 21 15.03 -6.01 -7.13
CA VAL A 21 14.55 -4.65 -6.87
C VAL A 21 14.28 -3.90 -8.17
N LEU A 22 15.23 -3.86 -9.10
CA LEU A 22 15.07 -3.14 -10.36
C LEU A 22 13.94 -3.71 -11.22
N THR A 23 13.82 -5.05 -11.26
CA THR A 23 12.73 -5.72 -11.97
C THR A 23 11.39 -5.40 -11.34
N GLY A 24 11.29 -5.45 -10.00
CA GLY A 24 10.08 -5.09 -9.28
C GLY A 24 9.65 -3.64 -9.50
N ILE A 25 10.60 -2.69 -9.57
CA ILE A 25 10.30 -1.29 -9.88
C ILE A 25 9.76 -1.17 -11.32
N GLY A 26 10.49 -1.73 -12.30
CA GLY A 26 10.10 -1.63 -13.71
C GLY A 26 8.73 -2.24 -13.99
N THR A 27 8.53 -3.49 -13.55
CA THR A 27 7.25 -4.20 -13.70
C THR A 27 6.13 -3.57 -12.89
N GLY A 28 6.41 -3.12 -11.67
CA GLY A 28 5.44 -2.40 -10.84
C GLY A 28 4.96 -1.10 -11.48
N LEU A 29 5.84 -0.35 -12.15
CA LEU A 29 5.46 0.86 -12.89
C LEU A 29 4.57 0.55 -14.10
N ILE A 30 4.84 -0.55 -14.81
CA ILE A 30 4.02 -1.03 -15.93
C ILE A 30 2.62 -1.39 -15.43
N PHE A 31 2.50 -2.14 -14.34
CA PHE A 31 1.18 -2.49 -13.80
C PHE A 31 0.46 -1.28 -13.22
N ARG A 32 1.18 -0.34 -12.58
CA ARG A 32 0.59 0.92 -12.10
C ARG A 32 0.00 1.76 -13.22
N SER A 33 0.55 1.70 -14.44
CA SER A 33 -0.01 2.36 -15.63
C SER A 33 -1.11 1.54 -16.32
N LYS A 34 -1.63 0.49 -15.68
CA LYS A 34 -2.60 -0.47 -16.23
C LYS A 34 -2.07 -1.25 -17.44
N GLY A 35 -0.75 -1.33 -17.61
CA GLY A 35 -0.08 -2.15 -18.62
C GLY A 35 0.20 -3.57 -18.15
N SER A 36 0.66 -4.42 -19.08
CA SER A 36 1.17 -5.76 -18.80
C SER A 36 2.40 -6.02 -19.68
N THR A 37 3.30 -6.88 -19.22
CA THR A 37 4.46 -7.34 -20.01
C THR A 37 4.06 -8.39 -21.06
N GLY A 38 2.81 -8.88 -21.05
CA GLY A 38 2.26 -9.80 -22.05
C GLY A 38 2.46 -11.29 -21.74
N GLY A 39 3.01 -11.65 -20.58
CA GLY A 39 3.23 -13.04 -20.15
C GLY A 39 2.23 -13.55 -19.10
N ALA A 40 2.71 -14.37 -18.16
CA ALA A 40 1.94 -14.85 -17.01
C ALA A 40 1.37 -13.72 -16.14
N ASP A 41 1.98 -12.55 -16.23
CA ASP A 41 1.57 -11.27 -15.69
C ASP A 41 0.10 -10.89 -16.01
N ILE A 42 -0.43 -11.33 -17.17
CA ILE A 42 -1.85 -11.13 -17.51
C ILE A 42 -2.76 -11.88 -16.52
N ILE A 43 -2.38 -13.10 -16.14
CA ILE A 43 -3.13 -13.90 -15.17
C ILE A 43 -3.13 -13.20 -13.81
N ALA A 44 -1.98 -12.63 -13.41
CA ALA A 44 -1.88 -11.86 -12.17
C ALA A 44 -2.80 -10.62 -12.17
N VAL A 45 -2.89 -9.90 -13.29
CA VAL A 45 -3.80 -8.75 -13.45
C VAL A 45 -5.27 -9.19 -13.39
N ILE A 46 -5.63 -10.30 -14.03
CA ILE A 46 -7.00 -10.84 -14.01
C ILE A 46 -7.38 -11.27 -12.59
N ILE A 47 -6.53 -12.04 -11.91
CA ILE A 47 -6.79 -12.50 -10.54
C ILE A 47 -6.89 -11.31 -9.58
N HIS A 48 -6.03 -10.31 -9.72
CA HIS A 48 -6.13 -9.08 -8.93
C HIS A 48 -7.48 -8.38 -9.17
N ARG A 49 -7.95 -8.33 -10.43
CA ARG A 49 -9.24 -7.71 -10.78
C ARG A 49 -10.45 -8.45 -10.23
N PHE A 50 -10.46 -9.79 -10.23
CA PHE A 50 -11.63 -10.57 -9.83
C PHE A 50 -11.66 -10.96 -8.36
N TRP A 51 -10.49 -11.19 -7.73
CA TRP A 51 -10.39 -11.70 -6.35
C TRP A 51 -9.65 -10.77 -5.39
N GLY A 52 -9.09 -9.65 -5.85
CA GLY A 52 -8.43 -8.66 -4.99
C GLY A 52 -7.08 -9.10 -4.44
N PHE A 53 -6.54 -10.26 -4.83
CA PHE A 53 -5.19 -10.68 -4.46
C PHE A 53 -4.14 -9.74 -5.03
N SER A 54 -3.01 -9.53 -4.33
CA SER A 54 -1.97 -8.66 -4.86
C SER A 54 -1.35 -9.24 -6.14
N ILE A 55 -0.97 -8.35 -7.07
CA ILE A 55 -0.34 -8.74 -8.34
C ILE A 55 0.97 -9.47 -8.05
N GLY A 56 1.77 -8.99 -7.10
CA GLY A 56 3.02 -9.59 -6.67
C GLY A 56 2.84 -10.98 -6.04
N GLN A 57 1.82 -11.19 -5.20
CA GLN A 57 1.52 -12.52 -4.64
C GLN A 57 1.17 -13.53 -5.74
N THR A 58 0.31 -13.13 -6.68
CA THR A 58 -0.10 -14.00 -7.78
C THR A 58 1.09 -14.31 -8.71
N PHE A 59 1.91 -13.30 -9.00
CA PHE A 59 3.16 -13.44 -9.74
C PHE A 59 4.14 -14.39 -9.05
N LEU A 60 4.31 -14.28 -7.73
CA LEU A 60 5.17 -15.15 -6.94
C LEU A 60 4.69 -16.60 -7.02
N VAL A 61 3.41 -16.86 -6.78
CA VAL A 61 2.86 -18.23 -6.81
C VAL A 61 3.09 -18.88 -8.18
N PHE A 62 2.80 -18.15 -9.27
CA PHE A 62 3.06 -18.64 -10.61
C PHE A 62 4.55 -18.96 -10.83
N ASN A 63 5.43 -18.05 -10.44
CA ASN A 63 6.88 -18.25 -10.60
C ASN A 63 7.44 -19.34 -9.68
N VAL A 64 6.85 -19.63 -8.52
CA VAL A 64 7.23 -20.78 -7.69
C VAL A 64 6.96 -22.10 -8.40
N VAL A 65 5.86 -22.20 -9.16
CA VAL A 65 5.57 -23.37 -10.00
C VAL A 65 6.64 -23.52 -11.08
N VAL A 66 6.99 -22.41 -11.76
CA VAL A 66 8.05 -22.39 -12.77
C VAL A 66 9.42 -22.76 -12.18
N LEU A 67 9.80 -22.18 -11.04
CA LEU A 67 11.07 -22.48 -10.36
C LEU A 67 11.14 -23.93 -9.86
N SER A 68 10.01 -24.48 -9.42
CA SER A 68 9.93 -25.88 -9.01
C SER A 68 10.19 -26.80 -10.21
N SER A 69 9.68 -26.45 -11.40
CA SER A 69 10.00 -27.19 -12.64
C SER A 69 11.45 -27.03 -13.07
N SER A 70 12.10 -25.90 -12.75
CA SER A 70 13.50 -25.64 -13.12
C SER A 70 14.50 -26.46 -12.30
N LEU A 71 14.11 -26.96 -11.11
CA LEU A 71 14.96 -27.85 -10.30
C LEU A 71 15.34 -29.16 -11.00
N LEU A 72 14.59 -29.58 -12.02
CA LEU A 72 14.90 -30.77 -12.81
C LEU A 72 16.07 -30.57 -13.79
N VAL A 73 16.43 -29.32 -14.08
CA VAL A 73 17.38 -28.95 -15.14
C VAL A 73 18.54 -28.09 -14.62
N PHE A 74 18.33 -27.31 -13.55
CA PHE A 74 19.32 -26.36 -13.03
C PHE A 74 19.89 -26.77 -11.67
N ASN A 75 21.05 -26.20 -11.34
CA ASN A 75 21.67 -26.35 -10.02
C ASN A 75 20.76 -25.73 -8.93
N PHE A 76 20.61 -26.45 -7.82
CA PHE A 76 19.81 -26.04 -6.66
C PHE A 76 20.18 -24.63 -6.16
N GLU A 77 21.48 -24.30 -6.08
CA GLU A 77 21.96 -23.02 -5.57
C GLU A 77 21.53 -21.84 -6.46
N LYS A 78 21.66 -22.00 -7.79
CA LYS A 78 21.20 -20.99 -8.75
C LYS A 78 19.68 -20.79 -8.70
N THR A 79 18.94 -21.87 -8.44
CA THR A 79 17.48 -21.81 -8.32
C THR A 79 17.06 -21.05 -7.05
N LEU A 80 17.78 -21.22 -5.95
CA LEU A 80 17.55 -20.43 -4.73
C LEU A 80 17.81 -18.94 -4.94
N TYR A 81 18.88 -18.56 -5.64
CA TYR A 81 19.11 -17.15 -5.98
C TYR A 81 18.00 -16.57 -6.86
N ALA A 82 17.49 -17.34 -7.82
CA ALA A 82 16.34 -16.93 -8.63
C ALA A 82 15.06 -16.76 -7.78
N ALA A 83 14.83 -17.67 -6.82
CA ALA A 83 13.71 -17.56 -5.88
C ALA A 83 13.79 -16.28 -5.03
N VAL A 84 14.98 -15.92 -4.54
CA VAL A 84 15.22 -14.67 -3.81
C VAL A 84 14.92 -13.45 -4.70
N ALA A 85 15.42 -13.44 -5.93
CA ALA A 85 15.18 -12.35 -6.88
C ALA A 85 13.69 -12.15 -7.17
N ILE A 86 12.95 -13.24 -7.41
CA ILE A 86 11.50 -13.22 -7.67
C ILE A 86 10.72 -12.77 -6.44
N TYR A 87 11.09 -13.24 -5.24
CA TYR A 87 10.46 -12.80 -3.99
C TYR A 87 10.62 -11.29 -3.79
N ILE A 88 11.84 -10.77 -3.94
CA ILE A 88 12.12 -9.34 -3.81
C ILE A 88 11.38 -8.54 -4.88
N ALA A 89 11.42 -9.00 -6.14
CA ALA A 89 10.68 -8.36 -7.23
C ALA A 89 9.18 -8.28 -6.92
N SER A 90 8.57 -9.35 -6.41
CA SER A 90 7.14 -9.36 -6.06
C SER A 90 6.76 -8.35 -4.98
N LYS A 91 7.60 -8.22 -3.93
CA LYS A 91 7.37 -7.26 -2.83
C LYS A 91 7.53 -5.82 -3.28
N VAL A 92 8.56 -5.56 -4.07
CA VAL A 92 8.82 -4.23 -4.64
C VAL A 92 7.72 -3.86 -5.64
N MET A 93 7.31 -4.80 -6.48
CA MET A 93 6.20 -4.63 -7.43
C MET A 93 4.91 -4.26 -6.71
N ASP A 94 4.50 -5.02 -5.68
CA ASP A 94 3.32 -4.70 -4.87
C ASP A 94 3.40 -3.27 -4.32
N THR A 95 4.54 -2.90 -3.73
CA THR A 95 4.78 -1.56 -3.18
C THR A 95 4.63 -0.46 -4.24
N VAL A 96 5.15 -0.68 -5.44
CA VAL A 96 5.05 0.28 -6.54
C VAL A 96 3.63 0.38 -7.09
N VAL A 97 2.94 -0.75 -7.23
CA VAL A 97 1.57 -0.83 -7.76
C VAL A 97 0.56 -0.19 -6.81
N THR A 98 0.60 -0.55 -5.52
CA THR A 98 -0.30 0.03 -4.51
C THR A 98 0.09 1.47 -4.18
N GLY A 99 1.34 1.84 -4.44
CA GLY A 99 1.92 3.09 -3.99
C GLY A 99 2.14 3.11 -2.47
N VAL A 100 2.66 4.23 -1.98
CA VAL A 100 2.90 4.47 -0.54
C VAL A 100 1.63 4.98 0.18
N GLU A 101 0.53 5.20 -0.55
CA GLU A 101 -0.73 5.71 0.00
C GLU A 101 -1.48 4.63 0.77
N THR A 102 -0.98 4.38 1.96
CA THR A 102 -1.71 3.68 3.01
C THR A 102 -2.74 4.64 3.59
N THR A 103 -4.01 4.39 3.31
CA THR A 103 -5.11 5.15 3.91
C THR A 103 -5.23 4.78 5.39
N ARG A 104 -5.57 5.77 6.21
CA ARG A 104 -5.75 5.62 7.65
C ARG A 104 -7.04 6.30 8.05
N THR A 105 -7.82 5.65 8.90
CA THR A 105 -9.02 6.24 9.48
C THR A 105 -8.72 6.64 10.91
N ALA A 106 -8.89 7.92 11.20
CA ALA A 106 -8.72 8.50 12.51
C ALA A 106 -10.08 8.76 13.17
N MET A 107 -10.21 8.38 14.43
CA MET A 107 -11.32 8.74 15.31
C MET A 107 -10.79 9.69 16.37
N ILE A 108 -11.31 10.92 16.38
CA ILE A 108 -10.84 11.98 17.26
C ILE A 108 -11.92 12.25 18.30
N ILE A 109 -11.55 12.08 19.56
CA ILE A 109 -12.40 12.29 20.73
C ILE A 109 -11.88 13.54 21.44
N SER A 110 -12.66 14.61 21.39
CA SER A 110 -12.31 15.93 21.94
C SER A 110 -13.58 16.70 22.30
N ARG A 111 -13.45 17.66 23.23
CA ARG A 111 -14.52 18.63 23.53
C ARG A 111 -14.66 19.72 22.45
N GLN A 112 -13.62 19.93 21.64
CA GLN A 112 -13.55 20.94 20.58
C GLN A 112 -13.73 20.31 19.19
N ASN A 113 -14.59 19.30 19.11
CA ASN A 113 -14.86 18.53 17.89
C ASN A 113 -15.29 19.40 16.69
N LYS A 114 -16.05 20.48 16.91
CA LYS A 114 -16.47 21.41 15.84
C LYS A 114 -15.31 22.18 15.21
N ASP A 115 -14.43 22.72 16.04
CA ASP A 115 -13.29 23.52 15.58
C ASP A 115 -12.27 22.60 14.87
N ILE A 116 -12.01 21.42 15.44
CA ILE A 116 -11.17 20.39 14.83
C ILE A 116 -11.70 19.98 13.46
N ALA A 117 -13.01 19.69 13.35
CA ALA A 117 -13.62 19.33 12.08
C ALA A 117 -13.52 20.46 11.05
N GLY A 118 -13.71 21.72 11.47
CA GLY A 118 -13.54 22.90 10.61
C GLY A 118 -12.13 23.00 10.04
N GLU A 119 -11.11 22.87 10.88
CA GLU A 119 -9.71 22.91 10.45
C GLU A 119 -9.33 21.73 9.54
N ILE A 120 -9.88 20.53 9.79
CA ILE A 120 -9.68 19.37 8.91
C ILE A 120 -10.28 19.62 7.52
N ILE A 121 -11.48 20.20 7.45
CA ILE A 121 -12.14 20.50 6.17
C ILE A 121 -11.36 21.59 5.42
N ASN A 122 -10.94 22.65 6.10
CA ASN A 122 -10.33 23.81 5.45
C ASN A 122 -8.85 23.60 5.09
N ASN A 123 -8.06 23.01 5.98
CA ASN A 123 -6.60 22.86 5.78
C ASN A 123 -6.23 21.52 5.15
N LEU A 124 -6.87 20.42 5.57
CA LEU A 124 -6.55 19.09 5.04
C LEU A 124 -7.37 18.75 3.79
N GLN A 125 -8.41 19.55 3.48
CA GLN A 125 -9.34 19.30 2.37
C GLN A 125 -9.94 17.89 2.43
N ARG A 126 -10.25 17.42 3.64
CA ARG A 126 -10.85 16.10 3.89
C ARG A 126 -12.23 16.25 4.52
N GLY A 127 -13.19 15.52 3.97
CA GLY A 127 -14.49 15.36 4.60
C GLY A 127 -14.36 14.56 5.90
N CYS A 128 -15.09 15.00 6.92
CA CYS A 128 -15.18 14.30 8.20
C CYS A 128 -16.66 14.09 8.57
N THR A 129 -16.93 13.04 9.35
CA THR A 129 -18.27 12.67 9.81
C THR A 129 -18.31 12.70 11.33
N TYR A 130 -19.38 13.20 11.91
CA TYR A 130 -19.60 13.06 13.35
C TYR A 130 -20.26 11.73 13.66
N LEU A 131 -19.66 10.97 14.57
CA LEU A 131 -20.26 9.79 15.17
C LEU A 131 -20.78 10.15 16.57
N GLU A 132 -22.06 9.95 16.79
CA GLU A 132 -22.66 10.09 18.12
C GLU A 132 -22.18 8.94 19.02
N ALA A 133 -21.62 9.29 20.18
CA ALA A 133 -21.10 8.36 21.15
C ALA A 133 -21.55 8.76 22.56
N ARG A 134 -21.48 7.81 23.49
CA ARG A 134 -21.78 8.04 24.90
C ARG A 134 -20.65 7.51 25.76
N GLY A 135 -20.16 8.34 26.68
CA GLY A 135 -19.11 7.93 27.61
C GLY A 135 -19.61 6.84 28.55
N ALA A 136 -18.97 5.67 28.58
CA ALA A 136 -19.43 4.56 29.43
C ALA A 136 -19.34 4.87 30.94
N TYR A 137 -18.38 5.71 31.36
CA TYR A 137 -18.21 6.11 32.75
C TYR A 137 -19.04 7.35 33.13
N THR A 138 -18.99 8.39 32.30
CA THR A 138 -19.66 9.67 32.58
C THR A 138 -21.12 9.70 32.15
N ASN A 139 -21.54 8.77 31.29
CA ASN A 139 -22.87 8.68 30.69
C ASN A 139 -23.28 9.91 29.85
N GLU A 140 -22.31 10.76 29.48
CA GLU A 140 -22.50 11.95 28.67
C GLU A 140 -22.49 11.62 27.18
N GLU A 141 -23.38 12.26 26.43
CA GLU A 141 -23.35 12.25 24.96
C GLU A 141 -22.22 13.13 24.44
N ARG A 142 -21.49 12.61 23.46
CA ARG A 142 -20.30 13.24 22.87
C ARG A 142 -20.25 12.89 21.39
N GLN A 143 -19.75 13.80 20.57
CA GLN A 143 -19.51 13.53 19.16
C GLN A 143 -18.02 13.23 18.93
N ILE A 144 -17.76 12.15 18.20
CA ILE A 144 -16.42 11.74 17.75
C ILE A 144 -16.27 12.19 16.30
N VAL A 145 -15.14 12.82 15.96
CA VAL A 145 -14.83 13.17 14.57
C VAL A 145 -14.18 11.97 13.89
N LEU A 146 -14.86 11.40 12.90
CA LEU A 146 -14.34 10.35 12.03
C LEU A 146 -13.81 10.98 10.75
N VAL A 147 -12.53 10.75 10.46
CA VAL A 147 -11.91 11.22 9.22
C VAL A 147 -11.01 10.14 8.64
N THR A 148 -11.12 9.92 7.34
CA THR A 148 -10.18 9.10 6.59
C THR A 148 -9.15 10.04 5.97
N VAL A 149 -7.86 9.72 6.07
CA VAL A 149 -6.75 10.53 5.55
C VAL A 149 -5.66 9.63 4.95
N ALA A 150 -4.83 10.19 4.07
CA ALA A 150 -3.61 9.49 3.66
C ALA A 150 -2.61 9.44 4.83
N LYS A 151 -1.78 8.39 4.92
CA LYS A 151 -0.73 8.29 5.95
C LYS A 151 0.20 9.51 5.99
N THR A 152 0.45 10.14 4.85
CA THR A 152 1.24 11.37 4.72
C THR A 152 0.59 12.59 5.39
N GLN A 153 -0.74 12.59 5.54
CA GLN A 153 -1.50 13.67 6.18
C GLN A 153 -1.62 13.49 7.71
N LEU A 154 -1.22 12.34 8.27
CA LEU A 154 -1.31 12.08 9.72
C LEU A 154 -0.53 13.07 10.60
N PRO A 155 0.70 13.51 10.24
CA PRO A 155 1.42 14.49 11.04
C PRO A 155 0.65 15.81 11.17
N ALA A 156 0.15 16.35 10.06
CA ALA A 156 -0.65 17.57 10.03
C ALA A 156 -1.96 17.42 10.80
N LEU A 157 -2.63 16.26 10.69
CA LEU A 157 -3.84 15.97 11.47
C LEU A 157 -3.57 16.02 12.98
N LYS A 158 -2.48 15.41 13.45
CA LYS A 158 -2.10 15.44 14.86
C LYS A 158 -1.80 16.86 15.32
N GLU A 159 -1.09 17.63 14.51
CA GLU A 159 -0.76 19.03 14.81
C GLU A 159 -2.03 19.86 14.98
N ILE A 160 -2.98 19.79 14.05
CA ILE A 160 -4.28 20.47 14.13
C ILE A 160 -5.03 20.09 15.42
N VAL A 161 -5.14 18.78 15.70
CA VAL A 161 -5.90 18.30 16.86
C VAL A 161 -5.28 18.77 18.16
N PHE A 162 -3.97 18.59 18.34
CA PHE A 162 -3.31 18.94 19.60
C PHE A 162 -3.03 20.45 19.76
N ALA A 163 -3.04 21.22 18.67
CA ALA A 163 -3.00 22.68 18.74
C ALA A 163 -4.30 23.26 19.30
N LEU A 164 -5.44 22.65 18.98
CA LEU A 164 -6.75 23.05 19.49
C LEU A 164 -6.98 22.47 20.90
N ASP A 165 -6.86 21.15 21.04
CA ASP A 165 -7.14 20.44 22.29
C ASP A 165 -5.99 19.50 22.69
N GLN A 166 -5.19 19.92 23.66
CA GLN A 166 -4.11 19.10 24.21
C GLN A 166 -4.60 17.85 24.97
N GLN A 167 -5.87 17.81 25.39
CA GLN A 167 -6.49 16.67 26.06
C GLN A 167 -7.23 15.74 25.09
N ALA A 168 -7.19 16.02 23.78
CA ALA A 168 -7.81 15.19 22.78
C ALA A 168 -7.18 13.79 22.71
N PHE A 169 -8.01 12.82 22.33
CA PHE A 169 -7.59 11.45 22.11
C PHE A 169 -7.85 11.04 20.66
N ILE A 170 -6.83 10.48 19.99
CA ILE A 170 -6.90 10.08 18.58
C ILE A 170 -6.63 8.58 18.47
N ILE A 171 -7.58 7.84 17.89
CA ILE A 171 -7.41 6.43 17.51
C ILE A 171 -7.13 6.40 16.01
N ILE A 172 -6.05 5.75 15.60
CA ILE A 172 -5.67 5.61 14.17
C ILE A 172 -5.75 4.15 13.79
N ASN A 173 -6.65 3.82 12.86
CA ASN A 173 -6.84 2.50 12.31
C ASN A 173 -6.27 2.41 10.89
N GLU A 174 -5.72 1.24 10.56
CA GLU A 174 -5.35 0.91 9.18
C GLU A 174 -6.61 0.69 8.35
N THR A 175 -6.74 1.42 7.24
CA THR A 175 -7.86 1.27 6.30
C THR A 175 -7.37 0.50 5.10
N ILE A 176 -7.94 -0.68 4.88
CA ILE A 176 -7.57 -1.58 3.78
C ILE A 176 -8.02 -0.95 2.46
N GLU A 177 -9.28 -0.50 2.39
CA GLU A 177 -9.86 0.16 1.21
C GLU A 177 -10.85 1.27 1.62
N ALA A 178 -10.85 2.37 0.86
CA ALA A 178 -11.81 3.46 0.94
C ALA A 178 -12.13 3.95 -0.48
N PHE A 179 -13.42 4.10 -0.80
CA PHE A 179 -13.90 4.44 -2.14
C PHE A 179 -14.67 5.77 -2.14
N GLY A 180 -14.46 6.60 -3.16
CA GLY A 180 -15.20 7.86 -3.37
C GLY A 180 -14.74 9.05 -2.51
N GLN A 181 -15.44 10.20 -2.65
CA GLN A 181 -15.30 11.44 -1.85
C GLN A 181 -13.85 11.88 -1.56
N GLY A 182 -12.98 11.86 -2.59
CA GLY A 182 -11.57 12.26 -2.48
C GLY A 182 -10.59 11.12 -2.17
N PHE A 183 -11.07 9.88 -2.07
CA PHE A 183 -10.28 8.64 -2.16
C PHE A 183 -10.48 8.02 -3.55
N ARG A 184 -9.80 6.88 -3.85
CA ARG A 184 -9.73 6.25 -5.18
C ARG A 184 -11.04 6.44 -5.97
N SER A 185 -10.95 7.12 -7.12
CA SER A 185 -12.08 7.29 -8.04
C SER A 185 -12.36 5.94 -8.70
N GLY A 186 -13.33 5.22 -8.16
CA GLY A 186 -13.78 3.93 -8.68
C GLY A 186 -14.60 3.22 -7.61
N GLY A 187 -15.91 3.48 -7.56
CA GLY A 187 -16.82 2.45 -7.04
C GLY A 187 -16.68 1.18 -7.90
N PRO A 188 -17.17 0.01 -7.43
CA PRO A 188 -17.03 -1.22 -8.19
C PRO A 188 -17.61 -1.04 -9.60
N GLU A 189 -16.74 -0.88 -10.59
CA GLU A 189 -17.09 -1.12 -11.98
C GLU A 189 -17.18 -2.63 -12.10
N PHE A 190 -18.41 -3.14 -12.02
CA PHE A 190 -18.74 -4.51 -12.37
C PHE A 190 -18.13 -4.89 -13.73
#